data_AF-T2J6G0-F1
#
_entry.id   AF-T2J6G0-F1
#
_cell.length_a   1.000
_cell.length_b   1.000
_cell.length_c   1.000
_cell.angle_alpha   90.00
_cell.angle_beta   90.00
_cell.angle_gamma   90.00
#
_symmetry.space_group_name_H-M   'P 1'
#
loop_
_entity.id
_entity.type
_entity.pdbx_description
1 polymer ?
#
loop_
_entity_poly.entity_id
_entity_poly.type
_entity_poly.pdbx_seq_one_letter_code
_entity_poly.pdbx_strand_id
1 'polypeptide(L)' 'MPIYARLGVPEIWCSDSGKLKIYQLEKETYIETEKSFIFPALNIKEIPRLIESYRELGRRTFRKAVREWVKEQIMI' A
#
# COMPACT_ATOMS: atom_id res chain seq x y z
N MET A 1 -3.58 16.84 0.12
CA MET A 1 -3.71 16.11 -1.16
C MET A 1 -4.49 16.82 -2.30
N PRO A 2 -4.76 18.15 -2.33
CA PRO A 2 -5.52 18.77 -3.43
C PRO A 2 -4.91 18.62 -4.84
N ILE A 3 -3.58 18.65 -4.96
CA ILE A 3 -2.90 18.52 -6.27
C ILE A 3 -3.20 17.16 -6.89
N TYR A 4 -3.08 16.07 -6.13
CA TYR A 4 -3.35 14.72 -6.61
C TYR A 4 -4.83 14.49 -6.94
N ALA A 5 -5.75 15.11 -6.18
CA ALA A 5 -7.18 15.05 -6.47
C ALA A 5 -7.50 15.74 -7.81
N ARG A 6 -6.94 16.92 -8.07
CA ARG A 6 -7.07 17.62 -9.35
C ARG A 6 -6.46 16.86 -10.53
N LEU A 7 -5.44 16.04 -10.26
CA LEU A 7 -4.83 15.14 -11.25
C LEU A 7 -5.60 13.83 -11.41
N GLY A 8 -6.66 13.60 -10.63
CA GLY A 8 -7.49 12.39 -10.72
C GLY A 8 -6.78 11.12 -10.24
N VAL A 9 -5.79 11.22 -9.34
CA VAL A 9 -5.09 10.03 -8.82
C VAL A 9 -6.08 9.23 -7.97
N PRO A 10 -6.45 7.99 -8.38
CA PRO A 10 -7.59 7.29 -7.79
C PRO A 10 -7.35 6.83 -6.36
N GLU A 11 -6.09 6.56 -5.99
CA GLU A 11 -5.73 6.10 -4.65
C GLU A 11 -4.34 6.60 -4.26
N ILE A 12 -4.16 6.99 -2.99
CA ILE A 12 -2.88 7.40 -2.41
C ILE A 12 -2.62 6.58 -1.16
N TRP A 13 -1.38 6.10 -1.02
CA TRP A 13 -0.92 5.47 0.22
C TRP A 13 0.06 6.39 0.94
N CYS A 14 -0.26 6.74 2.17
CA CYS A 14 0.53 7.62 3.00
C CYS A 14 1.11 6.85 4.17
N SER A 15 2.44 6.83 4.28
CA SER A 15 3.10 6.35 5.50
C SER A 15 3.15 7.50 6.49
N ASP A 16 2.36 7.41 7.55
CA ASP A 16 2.30 8.38 8.65
C ASP A 16 2.66 7.67 9.96
N SER A 17 3.77 8.09 10.57
CA SER A 17 4.21 7.60 11.89
C SER A 17 4.31 6.07 12.00
N GLY A 18 4.77 5.42 10.91
CA GLY A 18 4.91 3.96 10.82
C GLY A 18 3.61 3.21 10.45
N LYS A 19 2.48 3.90 10.31
CA LYS A 19 1.22 3.33 9.84
C LYS A 19 0.95 3.73 8.39
N LEU A 20 0.53 2.76 7.59
CA LEU A 20 0.08 3.03 6.22
C LEU A 20 -1.42 3.35 6.23
N LYS A 21 -1.75 4.56 5.80
CA LYS A 21 -3.13 5.00 5.54
C LYS A 21 -3.40 4.96 4.05
N ILE A 22 -4.58 4.48 3.68
CA ILE A 22 -5.03 4.38 2.29
C ILE A 22 -6.11 5.42 2.09
N TYR A 23 -6.00 6.21 1.02
CA TYR A 23 -6.95 7.26 0.68
C TYR A 23 -7.46 7.05 -0.73
N GLN A 24 -8.77 6.99 -0.92
CA GLN A 24 -9.40 6.85 -2.24
C GLN A 24 -10.02 8.18 -2.66
N LEU A 25 -9.87 8.53 -3.94
CA LEU A 25 -10.47 9.72 -4.49
C LEU A 25 -11.95 9.48 -4.74
N GLU A 26 -12.79 10.16 -3.97
CA GLU A 26 -14.22 10.23 -4.20
C GLU A 26 -14.58 11.65 -4.64
N LYS A 27 -15.03 11.78 -5.89
CA LYS A 27 -15.26 13.06 -6.57
C LYS A 27 -13.99 13.92 -6.57
N GLU A 28 -13.89 14.90 -5.67
CA GLU A 28 -12.79 15.86 -5.59
C GLU A 28 -12.00 15.75 -4.27
N THR A 29 -12.34 14.77 -3.42
CA THR A 29 -11.78 14.64 -2.07
C THR A 29 -11.28 13.23 -1.81
N TYR A 30 -10.25 13.13 -0.97
CA TYR A 30 -9.73 11.84 -0.52
C TYR A 30 -10.41 11.38 0.76
N ILE A 31 -10.93 10.16 0.75
CA ILE A 31 -11.54 9.48 1.90
C ILE A 31 -10.60 8.37 2.36
N GLU A 32 -10.36 8.28 3.67
CA GLU A 32 -9.56 7.20 4.23
C GLU A 32 -10.32 5.87 4.17
N THR A 33 -9.65 4.82 3.70
CA THR A 33 -10.25 3.48 3.57
C THR A 33 -9.37 2.41 4.21
N GLU A 34 -10.00 1.29 4.59
CA GLU A 34 -9.31 0.17 5.20
C GLU A 34 -8.63 -0.75 4.19
N LYS A 35 -9.15 -0.83 2.96
CA LYS A 35 -8.67 -1.71 1.90
C LYS A 35 -8.37 -0.93 0.63
N SER A 36 -7.35 -1.38 -0.10
CA SER A 36 -7.03 -0.84 -1.42
C SER A 36 -8.09 -1.26 -2.45
N PHE A 37 -8.54 -0.30 -3.25
CA PHE A 37 -9.38 -0.54 -4.43
C PHE A 37 -8.52 -1.00 -5.61
N ILE A 38 -7.28 -0.52 -5.72
CA ILE A 38 -6.35 -0.89 -6.79
C ILE A 38 -5.82 -2.32 -6.62
N PHE A 39 -5.62 -2.77 -5.37
CA PHE A 39 -5.18 -4.13 -5.05
C PHE A 39 -6.12 -4.81 -4.03
N PRO A 40 -7.36 -5.18 -4.41
CA PRO A 40 -8.36 -5.69 -3.48
C PRO A 40 -7.98 -6.98 -2.74
N ALA A 41 -7.16 -7.81 -3.39
CA ALA A 41 -6.69 -9.08 -2.83
C ALA A 41 -5.52 -8.91 -1.85
N LEU A 42 -4.87 -7.75 -1.81
CA LEU A 42 -3.66 -7.55 -1.01
C LEU A 42 -3.99 -6.80 0.28
N ASN A 43 -3.49 -7.31 1.41
CA ASN A 43 -3.49 -6.57 2.66
C ASN A 43 -2.38 -5.50 2.68
N ILE A 44 -2.59 -4.42 1.92
CA ILE A 44 -1.62 -3.34 1.72
C ILE A 44 -1.10 -2.74 3.03
N LYS A 45 -1.90 -2.77 4.11
CA LYS A 45 -1.48 -2.28 5.44
C LYS A 45 -0.32 -3.09 6.07
N GLU A 46 0.01 -4.28 5.55
CA GLU A 46 1.17 -5.06 6.00
C GLU A 46 2.51 -4.61 5.37
N ILE A 47 2.48 -3.80 4.32
CA ILE A 47 3.69 -3.37 3.61
C ILE A 47 4.74 -2.73 4.55
N PRO A 48 4.39 -1.83 5.50
CA PRO A 48 5.37 -1.29 6.43
C PRO A 48 6.12 -2.36 7.22
N ARG A 49 5.39 -3.37 7.72
CA ARG A 49 5.97 -4.51 8.45
C ARG A 49 6.93 -5.31 7.56
N LEU A 50 6.57 -5.54 6.29
CA LEU A 50 7.48 -6.18 5.33
C LEU A 50 8.74 -5.34 5.09
N ILE A 51 8.61 -4.02 4.93
CA ILE A 51 9.75 -3.14 4.73
C ILE A 51 10.70 -3.21 5.93
N GLU A 52 10.17 -3.17 7.16
CA GLU A 52 10.98 -3.24 8.38
C GLU A 52 11.67 -4.61 8.54
N SER A 53 10.95 -5.70 8.30
CA SER A 53 11.46 -7.07 8.47
C SER A 53 12.63 -7.41 7.55
N TYR A 54 12.74 -6.72 6.40
CA TYR A 54 13.76 -6.99 5.38
C TYR A 54 14.70 -5.82 5.13
N ARG A 55 14.62 -4.73 5.91
CA ARG A 55 15.41 -3.50 5.72
C ARG A 55 16.91 -3.76 5.68
N GLU A 56 17.40 -4.54 6.63
CA GLU A 56 18.84 -4.87 6.79
C GLU A 56 19.31 -5.97 5.84
N LEU A 57 18.39 -6.74 5.24
CA LEU A 57 18.70 -7.89 4.38
C LEU A 57 18.91 -7.50 2.90
N GLY A 58 18.74 -6.21 2.58
CA GLY A 58 18.97 -5.65 1.26
C GLY A 58 17.84 -5.85 0.25
N ARG A 59 17.90 -5.06 -0.84
CA ARG A 59 16.81 -4.93 -1.83
C ARG A 59 16.46 -6.23 -2.56
N ARG A 60 17.45 -7.10 -2.83
CA ARG A 60 17.22 -8.38 -3.53
C ARG A 60 16.34 -9.32 -2.70
N THR A 61 16.67 -9.44 -1.41
CA THR A 61 15.93 -10.27 -0.45
C THR A 61 14.52 -9.72 -0.27
N PHE A 62 14.38 -8.40 -0.08
CA PHE A 62 13.08 -7.74 0.02
C PHE A 62 12.17 -8.02 -1.18
N ARG A 63 12.67 -7.88 -2.42
CA ARG A 63 11.87 -8.18 -3.63
C ARG A 63 11.45 -9.64 -3.73
N LYS A 64 12.21 -10.58 -3.18
CA LYS A 64 11.82 -11.99 -3.12
C LYS A 64 10.69 -12.17 -2.10
N ALA A 65 10.85 -11.60 -0.90
CA ALA A 65 9.84 -11.65 0.15
C ALA A 65 8.50 -11.05 -0.28
N VAL A 66 8.50 -9.88 -0.92
CA VAL A 66 7.26 -9.26 -1.44
C VAL A 66 6.57 -10.17 -2.46
N ARG A 67 7.32 -10.84 -3.34
CA ARG A 67 6.73 -11.78 -4.32
C ARG A 67 6.07 -12.98 -3.65
N GLU A 68 6.70 -13.56 -2.65
CA GLU A 68 6.11 -14.70 -1.92
C GLU A 68 4.89 -14.25 -1.11
N TRP A 69 4.97 -13.10 -0.41
CA TRP A 69 3.83 -12.52 0.30
C TRP A 69 2.63 -12.24 -0.63
N VAL A 70 2.86 -11.68 -1.83
CA VAL A 70 1.77 -11.49 -2.82
C VAL A 70 1.12 -12.81 -3.23
N LYS A 71 1.92 -13.86 -3.46
CA LYS A 71 1.40 -15.19 -3.82
C LYS A 71 0.53 -15.77 -2.71
N GLU A 72 0.97 -15.64 -1.45
CA GLU A 72 0.21 -16.11 -0.28
C GLU A 72 -1.17 -15.44 -0.14
N GLN A 73 -1.31 -14.19 -0.59
CA GLN A 73 -2.57 -13.44 -0.51
C GLN A 73 -3.53 -13.74 -1.67
N ILE A 74 -3.01 -14.14 -2.84
CA ILE A 74 -3.80 -14.33 -4.07
C ILE A 74 -4.12 -15.82 -4.32
N MET A 75 -3.33 -16.76 -3.82
CA MET A 75 -3.55 -18.22 -4.00
C MET A 75 -4.44 -18.85 -2.91
N ILE A 76 -5.26 -18.06 -2.23
CA ILE A 76 -6.29 -18.52 -1.28
C ILE A 76 -7.65 -18.56 -1.98
#